data_AF-A0A078KY02-F1
#
_entry.id   AF-A0A078KY02-F1
#
_cell.length_a   1.000
_cell.length_b   1.000
_cell.length_c   1.000
_cell.angle_alpha   90.00
_cell.angle_beta   90.00
_cell.angle_gamma   90.00
#
_symmetry.space_group_name_H-M   'P 1'
#
loop_
_entity.id
_entity.type
_entity.pdbx_description
1 polymer ?
#
loop_
_entity_poly.entity_id
_entity_poly.type
_entity_poly.pdbx_seq_one_letter_code
_entity_poly.pdbx_strand_id
1 'polypeptide(L)'
;MKATLVCDALNRAIWQRKPSAGLVIHSDRESQYASYQYHNLLTRKGYIGSMSKRGDCWDNSVIESFFGRLKQERVQWRNYQTRWEAQQDILNYITMFYNSYRLHSYLGYLSPNQFEKQSDCLMKVA
;
A
#
# COMPACT_ATOMS: atom_id res chain seq x y z
N MET A 1 -16.85 -2.88 7.30
CA MET A 1 -15.81 -3.61 6.52
C MET A 1 -15.24 -4.71 7.41
N LYS A 2 -14.84 -5.87 6.87
CA LYS A 2 -14.34 -6.99 7.71
C LYS A 2 -12.82 -6.90 7.91
N ALA A 3 -12.35 -7.14 9.14
CA ALA A 3 -10.92 -7.23 9.46
C ALA A 3 -10.17 -8.28 8.61
N THR A 4 -10.88 -9.31 8.13
CA THR A 4 -10.33 -10.33 7.24
C THR A 4 -9.72 -9.73 5.97
N LEU A 5 -10.31 -8.66 5.42
CA LEU A 5 -9.80 -8.05 4.18
C LEU A 5 -8.41 -7.45 4.35
N VAL A 6 -8.17 -6.74 5.46
CA VAL A 6 -6.86 -6.13 5.75
C VAL A 6 -5.84 -7.20 6.14
N CYS A 7 -6.25 -8.24 6.86
CA CYS A 7 -5.40 -9.39 7.17
C CYS A 7 -4.97 -10.13 5.89
N ASP A 8 -5.88 -10.37 4.95
CA ASP A 8 -5.59 -11.04 3.67
C ASP A 8 -4.70 -10.19 2.77
N ALA A 9 -4.90 -8.87 2.77
CA ALA A 9 -4.02 -7.94 2.06
C ALA A 9 -2.60 -7.96 2.64
N LEU A 10 -2.49 -7.89 3.97
CA LEU A 10 -1.20 -7.94 4.65
C LEU A 10 -0.48 -9.28 4.43
N ASN A 11 -1.18 -10.41 4.53
CA ASN A 11 -0.60 -11.72 4.27
C ASN A 11 -0.04 -11.85 2.84
N ARG A 12 -0.75 -11.30 1.84
CA ARG A 12 -0.24 -11.26 0.46
C ARG A 12 1.02 -10.41 0.33
N ALA A 13 1.05 -9.24 0.97
CA ALA A 13 2.23 -8.38 0.98
C ALA A 13 3.44 -9.07 1.66
N ILE A 14 3.23 -9.71 2.80
CA ILE A 14 4.26 -10.48 3.51
C ILE A 14 4.80 -11.61 2.64
N TRP A 15 3.91 -12.37 2.01
CA TRP A 15 4.30 -13.48 1.15
C TRP A 15 5.15 -13.02 -0.04
N GLN A 16 4.79 -11.89 -0.64
CA GLN A 16 5.50 -11.33 -1.79
C GLN A 16 6.85 -10.69 -1.42
N ARG A 17 6.90 -9.92 -0.32
CA ARG A 17 8.07 -9.09 0.04
C ARG A 17 9.00 -9.74 1.07
N LYS A 18 8.52 -10.72 1.83
CA LYS A 18 9.25 -11.44 2.90
C LYS A 18 10.05 -10.53 3.85
N PRO A 19 9.43 -9.48 4.42
CA PRO A 19 10.15 -8.55 5.29
C PRO A 19 10.55 -9.21 6.62
N SER A 20 11.67 -8.76 7.18
CA SER A 20 12.17 -9.19 8.49
C SER A 20 11.26 -8.71 9.63
N ALA A 21 11.40 -9.35 10.80
CA ALA A 21 10.80 -8.86 12.04
C ALA A 21 11.28 -7.43 12.36
N GLY A 22 10.45 -6.68 13.09
CA GLY A 22 10.68 -5.26 13.39
C GLY A 22 10.13 -4.30 12.35
N LEU A 23 9.54 -4.79 11.25
CA LEU A 23 8.87 -3.93 10.26
C LEU A 23 7.77 -3.10 10.93
N VAL A 24 7.81 -1.78 10.71
CA VAL A 24 6.74 -0.88 11.12
C VAL A 24 5.64 -0.90 10.06
N ILE A 25 4.42 -1.22 10.48
CA ILE A 25 3.22 -1.15 9.64
C ILE A 25 2.39 0.02 10.12
N HIS A 26 2.38 1.08 9.33
CA HIS A 26 1.57 2.27 9.58
C HIS A 26 0.20 2.15 8.91
N SER A 27 -0.88 2.38 9.66
CA SER A 27 -2.25 2.44 9.15
C SER A 27 -2.99 3.65 9.68
N ASP A 28 -4.12 3.98 9.06
CA ASP A 28 -5.10 4.84 9.70
C ASP A 28 -5.67 4.18 10.98
N ARG A 29 -6.56 4.90 11.67
CA ARG A 29 -7.25 4.42 12.88
C ARG A 29 -8.60 3.76 12.57
N GLU A 30 -8.82 3.26 11.36
CA GLU A 30 -10.09 2.60 11.05
C GLU A 30 -10.24 1.29 11.86
N SER A 31 -11.50 0.91 12.13
CA SER A 31 -11.84 -0.16 13.08
C SER A 31 -11.29 -1.54 12.69
N GLN A 32 -11.03 -1.79 11.40
CA GLN A 32 -10.40 -3.02 10.93
C GLN A 32 -8.93 -3.12 11.35
N TYR A 33 -8.19 -2.01 11.39
CA TYR A 33 -6.79 -2.00 11.81
C TYR A 33 -6.67 -1.99 13.34
N ALA A 34 -7.66 -1.44 14.04
CA ALA A 34 -7.80 -1.54 15.49
C ALA A 34 -8.34 -2.91 15.98
N SER A 35 -8.62 -3.84 15.06
CA SER A 35 -9.22 -5.13 15.42
C SER A 35 -8.22 -6.08 16.08
N TYR A 36 -8.71 -6.91 17.00
CA TYR A 36 -7.93 -7.95 17.65
C TYR A 36 -7.27 -8.91 16.66
N GLN A 37 -7.99 -9.26 15.58
CA GLN A 37 -7.47 -10.14 14.53
C GLN A 37 -6.23 -9.56 13.84
N TYR A 38 -6.26 -8.26 13.51
CA TYR A 38 -5.15 -7.59 12.86
C TYR A 38 -3.94 -7.46 13.78
N HIS A 39 -4.15 -7.01 15.03
CA HIS A 39 -3.07 -6.93 16.02
C HIS A 39 -2.41 -8.28 16.29
N ASN A 40 -3.19 -9.36 16.41
CA ASN A 40 -2.64 -10.70 16.55
C ASN A 40 -1.77 -11.12 15.37
N LEU A 41 -2.15 -10.76 14.14
CA LEU A 41 -1.35 -11.04 12.95
C LEU A 41 0.00 -10.31 13.01
N LEU A 42 0.01 -9.03 13.40
CA LEU A 42 1.24 -8.25 13.58
C LEU A 42 2.16 -8.87 14.63
N THR A 43 1.62 -9.19 15.81
CA THR A 43 2.37 -9.80 16.91
C THR A 43 2.99 -11.13 16.51
N ARG A 44 2.23 -12.00 15.82
CA ARG A 44 2.72 -13.31 15.34
C ARG A 44 3.85 -13.20 14.32
N LYS A 45 3.88 -12.10 13.57
CA LYS A 45 4.92 -11.83 12.56
C LYS A 45 6.09 -11.01 13.11
N GLY A 46 6.00 -10.55 14.37
CA GLY A 46 7.01 -9.69 14.99
C GLY A 46 7.04 -8.30 14.38
N TYR A 47 5.91 -7.77 13.91
CA TYR A 47 5.81 -6.43 13.32
C TYR A 47 5.28 -5.42 14.32
N ILE A 48 5.65 -4.16 14.13
CA ILE A 48 5.28 -3.04 14.98
C ILE A 48 4.11 -2.31 14.33
N GLY A 49 2.94 -2.35 14.95
CA GLY A 49 1.80 -1.56 14.50
C GLY A 49 1.97 -0.09 14.88
N SER A 50 1.82 0.80 13.90
CA SER A 50 1.76 2.25 14.06
C SER A 50 0.43 2.75 13.49
N MET A 51 -0.22 3.70 14.17
CA MET A 51 -1.48 4.27 13.70
C MET A 51 -1.43 5.77 13.69
N SER A 52 -2.11 6.39 12.73
CA SER A 52 -2.19 7.85 12.61
C SER A 52 -2.72 8.51 13.88
N LYS A 53 -2.31 9.75 14.14
CA LYS A 53 -2.89 10.53 15.24
C LYS A 53 -4.34 10.90 14.96
N ARG A 54 -5.13 11.10 16.02
CA ARG A 54 -6.53 11.53 15.86
C ARG A 54 -6.54 12.94 15.27
N GLY A 55 -7.20 13.10 14.12
CA GLY A 55 -7.32 14.38 13.43
C GLY A 55 -6.08 14.79 12.63
N ASP A 56 -5.13 13.88 12.42
CA ASP A 56 -3.93 14.14 11.63
C ASP A 56 -4.08 13.53 10.23
N CYS A 57 -4.38 14.39 9.24
CA CYS A 57 -4.52 13.98 7.85
C CYS A 57 -3.17 13.78 7.15
N TRP A 58 -2.08 14.29 7.71
CA TRP A 58 -0.76 14.22 7.06
C TRP A 58 -0.24 12.79 7.00
N ASP A 59 -0.48 12.02 8.07
CA ASP A 59 -0.12 10.60 8.16
C ASP A 59 -0.75 9.77 7.01
N ASN A 60 -1.96 10.13 6.57
CA ASN A 60 -2.70 9.41 5.52
C ASN A 60 -2.56 10.06 4.12
N SER A 61 -1.97 11.24 4.03
CA SER A 61 -1.95 12.05 2.81
C SER A 61 -1.37 11.35 1.58
N VAL A 62 -0.36 10.48 1.77
CA VAL A 62 0.31 9.74 0.69
C VAL A 62 -0.65 8.74 0.04
N ILE A 63 -1.37 7.95 0.86
CA ILE A 63 -2.29 6.94 0.34
C ILE A 63 -3.57 7.60 -0.22
N GLU A 64 -4.03 8.69 0.38
CA GLU A 64 -5.15 9.49 -0.16
C GLU A 64 -4.81 10.07 -1.53
N SER A 65 -3.60 10.60 -1.70
CA SER A 65 -3.11 11.09 -2.99
C SER A 65 -3.04 9.98 -4.04
N PHE A 66 -2.67 8.76 -3.65
CA PHE A 66 -2.73 7.58 -4.53
C PHE A 66 -4.16 7.28 -4.96
N PHE A 67 -5.10 7.19 -4.01
CA PHE A 67 -6.49 6.88 -4.32
C PHE A 67 -7.17 7.95 -5.15
N GLY A 68 -6.85 9.23 -4.94
CA GLY A 68 -7.32 10.33 -5.77
C GLY A 68 -6.92 10.13 -7.24
N ARG A 69 -5.65 9.84 -7.49
CA ARG A 69 -5.13 9.58 -8.85
C ARG A 69 -5.73 8.32 -9.47
N LEU A 70 -5.77 7.21 -8.74
CA LEU A 70 -6.38 5.97 -9.22
C LEU A 70 -7.83 6.20 -9.69
N LYS A 71 -8.61 6.93 -8.89
CA LYS A 71 -10.00 7.24 -9.22
C LYS A 71 -10.09 8.11 -10.47
N GLN A 72 -9.34 9.22 -10.50
CA GLN A 72 -9.39 10.18 -11.60
C GLN A 72 -8.93 9.60 -12.94
N GLU A 73 -7.80 8.90 -12.93
CA GLU A 73 -7.13 8.49 -14.16
C GLU A 73 -7.62 7.14 -14.69
N ARG A 74 -8.07 6.25 -13.78
CA ARG A 74 -8.48 4.90 -14.17
C ARG A 74 -9.96 4.64 -14.02
N VAL A 75 -10.53 4.96 -12.85
CA VAL A 75 -11.90 4.52 -12.51
C VAL A 75 -12.99 5.44 -13.04
N GLN A 76 -12.78 6.75 -13.05
CA GLN A 76 -13.82 7.77 -13.27
C GLN A 76 -14.59 7.58 -14.59
N TRP A 77 -13.91 7.09 -15.63
CA TRP A 77 -14.47 6.94 -16.97
C TRP A 77 -14.71 5.49 -17.37
N ARG A 78 -14.68 4.56 -16.42
CA ARG A 78 -14.88 3.12 -16.66
C ARG A 78 -16.16 2.62 -15.99
N ASN A 79 -16.89 1.78 -16.72
CA ASN A 79 -18.02 1.04 -16.17
C ASN A 79 -17.70 -0.46 -16.19
N TYR A 80 -17.50 -1.04 -15.02
CA TYR A 80 -17.16 -2.46 -14.88
C TYR A 80 -18.42 -3.29 -14.82
N GLN A 81 -18.50 -4.33 -15.65
CA GLN A 81 -19.61 -5.26 -15.67
C GLN A 81 -19.52 -6.26 -14.51
N THR A 82 -18.30 -6.57 -14.07
CA THR A 82 -18.07 -7.50 -12.97
C THR A 82 -17.05 -6.98 -11.97
N ARG A 83 -17.13 -7.46 -10.74
CA ARG A 83 -16.12 -7.18 -9.71
C ARG A 83 -14.73 -7.70 -10.12
N TRP A 84 -14.68 -8.83 -10.81
CA TRP A 84 -13.44 -9.42 -11.30
C TRP A 84 -12.74 -8.51 -12.31
N GLU A 85 -13.49 -7.97 -13.27
CA GLU A 85 -12.99 -7.00 -14.24
C GLU A 85 -12.38 -5.76 -13.54
N ALA A 86 -13.09 -5.19 -12.58
CA ALA A 86 -12.59 -4.07 -11.78
C ALA A 86 -11.29 -4.42 -11.04
N GLN A 87 -11.21 -5.62 -10.46
CA GLN A 87 -10.00 -6.10 -9.77
C GLN A 87 -8.81 -6.22 -10.73
N GLN A 88 -8.99 -6.84 -11.89
CA GLN A 88 -7.93 -6.98 -12.88
C GLN A 88 -7.46 -5.62 -13.41
N ASP A 89 -8.40 -4.71 -13.66
CA ASP A 89 -8.09 -3.37 -14.14
C ASP A 89 -7.25 -2.55 -13.14
N ILE A 90 -7.66 -2.57 -11.86
CA ILE A 90 -6.94 -1.90 -10.78
C ILE A 90 -5.56 -2.54 -10.56
N LEU A 91 -5.47 -3.88 -10.56
CA LEU A 91 -4.20 -4.58 -10.43
C LEU A 91 -3.25 -4.23 -11.59
N ASN A 92 -3.76 -4.19 -12.82
CA ASN A 92 -2.99 -3.80 -13.99
C ASN A 92 -2.51 -2.35 -13.88
N TYR A 93 -3.38 -1.42 -13.47
CA TYR A 93 -2.98 -0.04 -13.24
C TYR A 93 -1.85 0.07 -12.20
N ILE A 94 -1.96 -0.62 -11.06
CA ILE A 94 -0.95 -0.57 -9.99
C ILE A 94 0.39 -1.15 -10.47
N THR A 95 0.36 -2.34 -11.05
CA THR A 95 1.58 -3.11 -11.38
C THR A 95 2.25 -2.61 -12.65
N MET A 96 1.48 -2.47 -13.73
CA MET A 96 2.02 -2.18 -15.06
C MET A 96 2.23 -0.70 -15.29
N PHE A 97 1.46 0.18 -14.64
CA PHE A 97 1.56 1.62 -14.90
C PHE A 97 2.09 2.42 -13.71
N TYR A 98 1.39 2.40 -12.57
CA TYR A 98 1.74 3.23 -11.42
C TYR A 98 3.13 2.89 -10.87
N ASN A 99 3.39 1.64 -10.50
CA ASN A 99 4.68 1.26 -9.93
C ASN A 99 5.82 1.26 -10.97
N SER A 100 5.50 0.96 -12.23
CA SER A 100 6.52 0.76 -13.27
C SER A 100 6.91 2.04 -14.02
N TYR A 101 5.96 2.92 -14.36
CA TYR A 101 6.20 4.04 -15.26
C TYR A 101 5.82 5.41 -14.71
N ARG A 102 4.91 5.51 -13.72
CA ARG A 102 4.48 6.82 -13.24
C ARG A 102 5.64 7.56 -12.57
N LEU A 103 5.93 8.76 -13.06
CA LEU A 103 6.93 9.63 -12.45
C LEU A 103 6.33 10.39 -11.28
N HIS A 104 7.10 10.48 -10.19
CA HIS A 104 6.75 11.28 -9.02
C HIS A 104 7.76 12.40 -8.82
N SER A 105 7.30 13.65 -8.78
CA SER A 105 8.17 14.82 -8.56
C SER A 105 8.95 14.72 -7.24
N TYR A 106 8.29 14.23 -6.18
CA TYR A 106 8.93 13.96 -4.88
C TYR A 106 10.06 12.93 -4.94
N LEU A 107 9.99 11.98 -5.88
CA LEU A 107 11.02 10.95 -6.09
C LEU A 107 12.08 11.37 -7.12
N GLY A 108 12.19 12.66 -7.43
CA GLY A 108 13.12 13.15 -8.46
C GLY A 108 12.73 12.74 -9.88
N TYR A 109 11.41 12.64 -10.15
CA TYR A 109 10.86 12.16 -11.42
C TYR A 109 11.26 10.73 -11.76
N LEU A 110 11.32 9.86 -10.75
CA LEU A 110 11.47 8.41 -10.90
C LEU A 110 10.14 7.71 -10.64
N SER A 111 9.99 6.50 -11.20
CA SER A 111 8.89 5.61 -10.83
C SER A 111 9.13 4.92 -9.49
N PRO A 112 8.08 4.47 -8.77
CA PRO A 112 8.23 3.80 -7.49
C PRO A 112 9.20 2.61 -7.56
N ASN A 113 9.12 1.79 -8.60
CA ASN A 113 10.03 0.66 -8.79
C ASN A 113 11.47 1.10 -9.09
N GLN A 114 11.67 2.20 -9.82
CA GLN A 114 13.00 2.74 -10.09
C GLN A 114 13.64 3.30 -8.81
N PHE A 115 12.86 4.05 -8.03
CA PHE A 115 13.31 4.63 -6.78
C PHE A 115 13.67 3.54 -5.75
N GLU A 116 12.85 2.49 -5.64
CA GLU A 116 13.13 1.34 -4.77
C GLU A 116 14.43 0.64 -5.19
N LYS A 117 14.63 0.36 -6.49
CA LYS A 117 15.86 -0.25 -7.01
C LYS A 117 17.12 0.58 -6.72
N GLN A 118 17.04 1.90 -6.84
CA GLN A 118 18.16 2.77 -6.52
C GLN A 118 18.47 2.77 -5.02
N SER A 119 17.43 2.80 -4.18
CA SER A 119 17.57 2.75 -2.72
C SER A 119 18.21 1.44 -2.24
N ASP A 120 17.79 0.31 -2.80
CA ASP A 120 18.38 -1.00 -2.54
C ASP A 120 19.85 -1.09 -2.99
N CYS A 121 20.20 -0.43 -4.10
CA CYS A 121 21.57 -0.36 -4.56
C CYS A 121 22.45 0.45 -3.60
N LEU A 122 21.94 1.57 -3.09
CA LEU A 122 22.67 2.43 -2.14
C LEU A 122 22.88 1.73 -0.79
N MET A 123 21.89 0.99 -0.30
CA MET A 123 21.99 0.20 0.94
C MET A 123 22.94 -1.01 0.84
N LYS A 124 23.30 -1.47 -0.37
CA LYS A 124 24.27 -2.56 -0.58
C LYS A 124 25.72 -2.09 -0.69
N VAL A 125 25.94 -0.80 -0.90
CA VAL A 125 27.28 -0.19 -1.07
C VAL A 125 27.78 0.43 0.26
N ALA A 126 26.87 0.68 1.20
CA ALA A 126 27.17 1.09 2.59
C ALA A 126 27.28 -0.14 3.51
#